data_AF-A0A846CVV2-F1
#
_entry.id   AF-A0A846CVV2-F1
#
_cell.length_a   1.000
_cell.length_b   1.000
_cell.length_c   1.000
_cell.angle_alpha   90.00
_cell.angle_beta   90.00
_cell.angle_gamma   90.00
#
_symmetry.space_group_name_H-M   'P 1'
#
loop_
_entity.id
_entity.type
_entity.pdbx_description
1 polymer ?
#
loop_
_entity_poly.entity_id
_entity_poly.type
_entity_poly.pdbx_seq_one_letter_code
_entity_poly.pdbx_strand_id
1 'polypeptide(L)'
;MLSIKKTERNNYKKRLDEILLSLPQKNFTEVTLEQDVSKTVWVATIEAKIKGLTCQRTIAIVMNNSSVKDATEVDYLITNKQYKTVTGEWIVRILSQRNYIEKFYREAKGWLGLKEYQVK
;
A
#
# COMPACT_ATOMS: atom_id res chain seq x y z
N MET A 1 -4.90 15.32 0.62
CA MET A 1 -5.61 15.65 -0.65
C MET A 1 -4.70 15.28 -1.81
N LEU A 2 -5.18 14.42 -2.72
CA LEU A 2 -4.38 13.80 -3.79
C LEU A 2 -4.92 14.19 -5.17
N SER A 3 -4.01 14.41 -6.11
CA SER A 3 -4.31 14.65 -7.52
C SER A 3 -3.56 13.65 -8.40
N ILE A 4 -4.27 12.89 -9.22
CA ILE A 4 -3.70 11.90 -10.14
C ILE A 4 -3.63 12.47 -11.55
N LYS A 5 -2.58 12.10 -12.29
CA LYS A 5 -2.50 12.33 -13.74
C LYS A 5 -2.94 11.04 -14.46
N LYS A 6 -4.16 11.01 -15.01
CA LYS A 6 -4.54 10.02 -16.04
C LYS A 6 -4.13 10.60 -17.41
N THR A 7 -3.94 9.77 -18.42
CA THR A 7 -3.44 10.11 -19.77
C THR A 7 -4.31 11.10 -20.56
N GLU A 8 -5.33 11.71 -19.96
CA GLU A 8 -5.99 12.90 -20.49
C GLU A 8 -6.09 13.97 -19.40
N ARG A 9 -5.79 15.20 -19.80
CA ARG A 9 -5.67 16.40 -18.97
C ARG A 9 -6.92 16.60 -18.10
N ASN A 10 -6.92 16.14 -16.85
CA ASN A 10 -7.69 16.79 -15.79
C ASN A 10 -7.20 16.36 -14.41
N ASN A 11 -6.85 17.36 -13.60
CA ASN A 11 -6.24 17.22 -12.29
C ASN A 11 -7.37 17.10 -11.24
N TYR A 12 -8.03 15.94 -11.16
CA TYR A 12 -9.13 15.76 -10.21
C TYR A 12 -8.58 15.49 -8.80
N LYS A 13 -9.02 16.32 -7.84
CA LYS A 13 -8.82 16.07 -6.41
C LYS A 13 -9.73 14.91 -6.02
N LYS A 14 -9.14 13.78 -5.62
CA LYS A 14 -9.88 12.60 -5.15
C LYS A 14 -9.30 12.06 -3.85
N ARG A 15 -10.15 11.40 -3.06
CA ARG A 15 -9.71 10.60 -1.91
C ARG A 15 -9.10 9.27 -2.38
N LEU A 16 -8.23 8.64 -1.57
CA LEU A 16 -7.64 7.33 -1.92
C LEU A 16 -8.71 6.26 -2.17
N ASP A 17 -9.78 6.27 -1.38
CA ASP A 17 -10.89 5.32 -1.49
C ASP A 17 -11.61 5.45 -2.84
N GLU A 18 -11.85 6.68 -3.30
CA GLU A 18 -12.44 6.96 -4.62
C GLU A 18 -11.51 6.58 -5.76
N ILE A 19 -10.20 6.72 -5.55
CA ILE A 19 -9.17 6.33 -6.50
C ILE A 19 -9.19 4.82 -6.66
N LEU A 20 -9.17 4.08 -5.55
CA LEU A 20 -9.25 2.63 -5.50
C LEU A 20 -10.48 2.12 -6.27
N LEU A 21 -11.67 2.67 -6.01
CA LEU A 21 -12.91 2.31 -6.71
C LEU A 21 -12.89 2.66 -8.21
N SER A 22 -12.08 3.63 -8.63
CA SER A 22 -11.98 4.05 -10.03
C SER A 22 -10.93 3.30 -10.83
N LEU A 23 -10.07 2.51 -10.18
CA LEU A 23 -9.03 1.74 -10.84
C LEU A 23 -9.65 0.48 -11.45
N PRO A 24 -9.43 0.22 -12.75
CA PRO A 24 -9.89 -1.01 -13.36
C PRO A 24 -9.06 -2.20 -12.84
N GLN A 25 -9.70 -3.36 -12.71
CA GLN A 25 -9.07 -4.57 -12.17
C GLN A 25 -7.79 -4.98 -12.90
N LYS A 26 -7.70 -4.71 -14.21
CA LYS A 26 -6.51 -4.94 -15.03
C LYS A 26 -5.24 -4.19 -14.57
N ASN A 27 -5.39 -3.17 -13.74
CA ASN A 27 -4.26 -2.41 -13.20
C ASN A 27 -3.64 -3.07 -11.96
N PHE A 28 -4.31 -4.09 -11.41
CA PHE A 28 -3.81 -4.87 -10.30
C PHE A 28 -3.04 -6.07 -10.83
N THR A 29 -1.81 -6.24 -10.35
CA THR A 29 -0.97 -7.39 -10.63
C THR A 29 -1.02 -8.31 -9.43
N GLU A 30 -1.23 -9.60 -9.70
CA GLU A 30 -1.14 -10.64 -8.68
C GLU A 30 0.33 -10.85 -8.29
N VAL A 31 0.59 -10.86 -6.99
CA VAL A 31 1.93 -11.09 -6.44
C VAL A 31 1.79 -12.03 -5.26
N THR A 32 2.52 -13.14 -5.30
CA THR A 32 2.60 -14.05 -4.17
C THR A 32 3.63 -13.55 -3.18
N LEU A 33 3.22 -13.47 -1.93
CA LEU A 33 4.04 -13.05 -0.82
C LEU A 33 4.54 -14.29 -0.10
N GLU A 34 5.84 -14.56 -0.19
CA GLU A 34 6.51 -15.64 0.52
C GLU A 34 6.83 -15.20 1.96
N GLN A 35 5.91 -15.50 2.88
CA GLN A 35 6.06 -15.39 4.34
C GLN A 35 5.96 -16.81 4.96
N ASP A 36 6.04 -16.92 6.29
CA ASP A 36 5.74 -18.17 7.03
C ASP A 36 4.41 -18.81 6.58
N VAL A 37 3.45 -17.98 6.17
CA VAL A 37 2.25 -18.38 5.43
C VAL A 37 2.24 -17.61 4.11
N SER A 38 2.27 -18.32 2.99
CA SER A 38 2.18 -17.69 1.68
C SER A 38 0.83 -16.99 1.52
N LYS A 39 0.86 -15.73 1.06
CA LYS A 39 -0.35 -14.94 0.84
C LYS A 39 -0.33 -14.35 -0.57
N THR A 40 -1.40 -14.56 -1.32
CA THR A 40 -1.58 -13.88 -2.60
C THR A 40 -2.14 -12.49 -2.36
N VAL A 41 -1.53 -11.47 -2.96
CA VAL A 41 -2.00 -10.09 -2.89
C VAL A 41 -2.08 -9.46 -4.28
N TRP A 42 -2.94 -8.47 -4.41
CA TRP A 42 -3.14 -7.72 -5.64
C TRP A 42 -2.62 -6.31 -5.48
N VAL A 43 -1.69 -5.92 -6.35
CA VAL A 43 -0.93 -4.69 -6.23
C VAL A 43 -1.17 -3.79 -7.42
N ALA A 44 -1.56 -2.54 -7.17
CA ALA A 44 -1.62 -1.47 -8.17
C ALA A 44 -0.69 -0.32 -7.77
N THR A 45 -0.04 0.29 -8.76
CA THR A 45 0.76 1.50 -8.56
C THR A 45 0.16 2.67 -9.29
N ILE A 46 0.22 3.84 -8.67
CA ILE A 46 -0.17 5.11 -9.28
C ILE A 46 0.85 6.20 -8.96
N GLU A 47 0.92 7.20 -9.83
CA GLU A 47 1.67 8.42 -9.57
C GLU A 47 0.70 9.56 -9.24
N ALA A 48 0.88 10.17 -8.06
CA ALA A 48 -0.01 11.21 -7.58
C ALA A 48 0.77 12.38 -6.96
N LYS A 49 0.23 13.59 -7.13
CA LYS A 49 0.68 14.77 -6.40
C LYS A 49 -0.11 14.87 -5.10
N ILE A 50 0.61 14.95 -3.98
CA ILE A 50 0.02 15.12 -2.65
C ILE A 50 0.11 16.60 -2.29
N LYS A 51 -1.02 17.19 -1.86
CA LYS A 51 -1.02 18.57 -1.35
C LYS A 51 -0.05 18.67 -0.15
N GLY A 52 0.86 19.65 -0.20
CA GLY A 52 1.89 19.84 0.81
C GLY A 52 3.23 19.18 0.48
N LEU A 53 3.29 18.32 -0.55
CA LEU A 53 4.55 17.78 -1.07
C LEU A 53 4.89 18.47 -2.40
N THR A 54 6.17 18.82 -2.56
CA THR A 54 6.69 19.53 -3.74
C THR A 54 6.72 18.65 -4.98
N CYS A 55 6.96 17.34 -4.80
CA CYS A 55 7.10 16.37 -5.88
C CYS A 55 5.94 15.38 -5.92
N GLN A 56 5.74 14.77 -7.09
CA GLN A 56 4.89 13.59 -7.22
C GLN A 56 5.48 12.43 -6.42
N ARG A 57 4.58 11.56 -5.93
CA ARG A 57 4.92 10.36 -5.20
C ARG A 57 4.28 9.17 -5.89
N THR A 58 4.99 8.05 -5.82
CA THR A 58 4.41 6.77 -6.19
C THR A 58 3.64 6.24 -5.00
N ILE A 59 2.41 5.85 -5.24
CA ILE A 59 1.52 5.23 -4.26
C ILE A 59 1.25 3.83 -4.75
N ALA A 60 1.54 2.86 -3.91
CA ALA A 60 1.14 1.48 -4.08
C ALA A 60 -0.11 1.21 -3.26
N ILE A 61 -1.04 0.48 -3.86
CA ILE A 61 -2.27 0.01 -3.27
C ILE A 61 -2.21 -1.51 -3.29
N VAL A 62 -2.37 -2.14 -2.13
CA VAL A 62 -2.27 -3.58 -1.98
C VAL A 62 -3.56 -4.10 -1.37
N MET A 63 -4.11 -5.16 -1.96
CA MET A 63 -5.35 -5.77 -1.50
C MET A 63 -5.16 -7.27 -1.32
N ASN A 64 -5.92 -7.84 -0.40
CA ASN A 64 -5.97 -9.30 -0.21
C ASN A 64 -6.88 -10.03 -1.22
N ASN A 65 -7.55 -9.30 -2.10
CA ASN A 65 -8.45 -9.86 -3.12
C ASN A 65 -8.27 -9.13 -4.45
N SER A 66 -8.56 -9.83 -5.54
CA SER A 66 -8.54 -9.30 -6.91
C SER A 66 -9.63 -8.26 -7.15
N SER A 67 -10.72 -8.32 -6.38
CA SER A 67 -11.88 -7.43 -6.49
C SER A 67 -11.86 -6.42 -5.35
N VAL A 68 -11.95 -5.13 -5.69
CA VAL A 68 -12.04 -4.04 -4.71
C VAL A 68 -13.24 -4.20 -3.78
N LYS A 69 -14.35 -4.77 -4.27
CA LYS A 69 -15.58 -4.96 -3.49
C LYS A 69 -15.45 -6.06 -2.45
N ASP A 70 -14.64 -7.07 -2.76
CA ASP A 70 -14.47 -8.27 -1.95
C ASP A 70 -13.17 -8.23 -1.13
N ALA A 71 -12.38 -7.15 -1.26
CA ALA A 71 -11.19 -6.91 -0.47
C ALA A 71 -11.59 -6.48 0.95
N THR A 72 -11.16 -7.25 1.94
CA THR A 72 -11.36 -6.93 3.36
C THR A 72 -10.16 -6.18 3.95
N GLU A 73 -8.99 -6.34 3.33
CA GLU A 73 -7.74 -5.71 3.75
C GLU A 73 -7.18 -4.90 2.58
N VAL A 74 -7.01 -3.60 2.79
CA VAL A 74 -6.44 -2.66 1.82
C VAL A 74 -5.34 -1.86 2.48
N ASP A 75 -4.12 -2.02 1.99
CA ASP A 75 -2.94 -1.29 2.44
C ASP A 75 -2.50 -0.25 1.41
N TYR A 76 -1.93 0.85 1.91
CA TYR A 76 -1.38 1.93 1.11
C TYR A 76 0.08 2.18 1.47
N LEU A 77 0.95 2.26 0.46
CA LEU A 77 2.36 2.61 0.63
C LEU A 77 2.70 3.81 -0.24
N ILE A 78 3.22 4.88 0.37
CA ILE A 78 3.70 6.08 -0.35
C ILE A 78 5.22 6.05 -0.34
N THR A 79 5.84 6.19 -1.52
CA THR A 79 7.31 6.15 -1.67
C THR A 79 7.85 7.28 -2.54
N ASN A 80 9.11 7.64 -2.29
CA ASN A 80 9.90 8.54 -3.11
C ASN A 80 10.60 7.83 -4.28
N LYS A 81 10.53 6.49 -4.34
CA LYS A 81 11.03 5.74 -5.49
C LYS A 81 10.24 6.13 -6.74
N GLN A 82 10.94 6.15 -7.88
CA GLN A 82 10.31 6.48 -9.16
C GLN A 82 9.30 5.40 -9.54
N TYR A 83 8.17 5.81 -10.11
CA TYR A 83 7.06 4.91 -10.48
C TYR A 83 7.50 3.66 -11.22
N LYS A 84 8.36 3.80 -12.23
CA LYS A 84 8.86 2.67 -13.05
C LYS A 84 9.70 1.64 -12.28
N THR A 85 10.24 2.02 -11.13
CA THR A 85 11.09 1.16 -10.28
C THR A 85 10.32 0.47 -9.17
N VAL A 86 9.06 0.84 -8.96
CA VAL A 86 8.19 0.30 -7.91
C VAL A 86 7.42 -0.88 -8.50
N THR A 87 8.00 -2.08 -8.38
CA THR A 87 7.36 -3.34 -8.82
C THR A 87 6.49 -3.93 -7.71
N GLY A 88 5.58 -4.83 -8.09
CA GLY A 88 4.76 -5.57 -7.13
C GLY A 88 5.60 -6.33 -6.09
N GLU A 89 6.65 -7.02 -6.55
CA GLU A 89 7.63 -7.71 -5.69
C GLU A 89 8.33 -6.76 -4.72
N TRP A 90 8.74 -5.57 -5.19
CA TRP A 90 9.39 -4.57 -4.34
C TRP A 90 8.45 -4.11 -3.22
N ILE A 91 7.18 -3.84 -3.56
CA ILE A 91 6.15 -3.43 -2.59
C ILE A 91 5.92 -4.51 -1.56
N VAL A 92 5.72 -5.74 -2.01
CA VAL A 92 5.51 -6.91 -1.17
C VAL A 92 6.67 -7.12 -0.20
N ARG A 93 7.91 -7.03 -0.67
CA ARG A 93 9.10 -7.15 0.17
C ARG A 93 9.12 -6.09 1.29
N ILE A 94 8.80 -4.84 0.97
CA ILE A 94 8.77 -3.75 1.96
C ILE A 94 7.67 -3.99 3.00
N LEU A 95 6.47 -4.43 2.59
CA LEU A 95 5.38 -4.73 3.51
C LEU A 95 5.69 -5.93 4.42
N SER A 96 6.32 -6.97 3.89
CA SER A 96 6.79 -8.11 4.69
C SER A 96 7.77 -7.69 5.78
N GLN A 97 8.73 -6.82 5.45
CA GLN A 97 9.69 -6.28 6.42
C GLN A 97 8.99 -5.46 7.51
N ARG A 98 8.00 -4.63 7.15
CA ARG A 98 7.19 -3.88 8.12
C ARG A 98 6.45 -4.80 9.09
N ASN A 99 5.77 -5.82 8.55
CA ASN A 99 5.01 -6.78 9.37
C ASN A 99 5.93 -7.56 10.31
N TYR A 100 7.12 -7.96 9.84
CA TYR A 100 8.13 -8.60 10.68
C TYR A 100 8.55 -7.72 11.85
N ILE A 101 8.84 -6.43 11.60
CA ILE A 101 9.20 -5.47 12.65
C ILE A 101 8.08 -5.33 13.69
N GLU A 102 6.82 -5.24 13.24
CA GLU A 102 5.68 -5.14 14.15
C GLU A 102 5.51 -6.39 15.03
N LYS A 103 5.61 -7.58 14.44
CA LYS A 103 5.58 -8.86 15.16
C LYS A 103 6.71 -8.95 16.18
N PHE A 104 7.93 -8.61 15.76
CA PHE A 104 9.10 -8.56 16.64
C PHE A 104 8.89 -7.64 17.85
N TYR A 105 8.39 -6.42 17.65
CA TYR A 105 8.10 -5.52 18.77
C TYR A 105 7.03 -6.04 19.73
N ARG A 106 5.99 -6.72 19.20
CA ARG A 106 4.94 -7.34 20.01
C ARG A 106 5.49 -8.45 20.88
N GLU A 107 6.31 -9.33 20.30
CA GLU A 107 6.96 -10.44 21.01
C GLU A 107 7.97 -9.92 22.05
N ALA A 108 8.85 -8.99 21.67
CA ALA A 108 9.82 -8.39 22.58
C ALA A 108 9.16 -7.68 23.76
N LYS A 109 8.05 -6.95 23.54
CA LYS A 109 7.26 -6.36 24.64
C LYS A 109 6.66 -7.42 25.54
N GLY A 110 6.14 -8.51 24.96
CA GLY A 110 5.65 -9.66 25.72
C GLY A 110 6.72 -10.29 26.61
N TRP A 111 7.93 -10.50 26.08
CA TRP A 111 9.08 -11.01 26.86
C TRP A 111 9.52 -10.05 27.97
N LEU A 112 9.47 -8.75 27.72
CA LEU A 112 9.79 -7.71 28.72
C LEU A 112 8.65 -7.46 29.73
N GLY A 113 7.52 -8.15 29.62
CA GLY A 113 6.35 -7.93 30.48
C GLY A 113 5.67 -6.57 30.29
N LEU A 114 6.00 -5.86 29.20
CA LEU A 114 5.41 -4.57 28.86
C LEU A 114 4.05 -4.80 28.17
N LYS A 115 2.96 -4.36 28.79
CA LYS A 115 1.64 -4.37 28.14
C LYS A 115 1.63 -3.41 26.95
N GLU A 116 0.74 -3.66 25.98
CA GLU A 116 0.51 -2.75 24.86
C GLU A 116 0.35 -1.31 25.36
N TYR A 117 1.04 -0.38 24.70
CA TYR A 117 1.01 1.03 25.05
C TYR A 117 -0.40 1.56 24.76
N GLN A 118 -1.25 1.66 25.78
CA GLN A 118 -2.50 2.39 25.67
C GLN A 118 -2.16 3.88 25.56
N VAL A 119 -2.19 4.41 24.33
CA VAL A 119 -2.18 5.84 24.11
C VAL A 119 -3.45 6.39 24.75
N LYS A 120 -3.30 7.19 25.82
CA LYS A 120 -4.38 8.00 26.39
C LYS A 120 -4.62 9.23 25.53
#